data_AF-A0A6J0BDM6-F1
#
_entry.id   AF-A0A6J0BDM6-F1
#
_cell.length_a   1.000
_cell.length_b   1.000
_cell.length_c   1.000
_cell.angle_alpha   90.00
_cell.angle_beta   90.00
_cell.angle_gamma   90.00
#
_symmetry.space_group_name_H-M   'P 1'
#
loop_
_entity.id
_entity.type
_entity.pdbx_description
1 polymer ?
#
loop_
_entity_poly.entity_id
_entity_poly.type
_entity_poly.pdbx_seq_one_letter_code
_entity_poly.pdbx_strand_id
1 'polypeptide(L)'
;FQSLSKEELKRFVNSFDVVLSDCDGVFWVETEPIPGSPQVVRRLKVIGKKFFYVTNNATKTRAEILEKCKKLQYQAKLEEIICTLYLVAAYLKEKNFNKKVYIVGTEAIGKELNAVGIEYVGLGPDRLVSDALEMIQNFNPDPDVGAVVVGFDDQISFPKIAKAATYVQDPNVHFIGTNWDNRRPSPNSNIFPESGCMLRVIEAAANRKAVLLGKPEPYMSQTIISKYGLNLERTLMIGDKGDADILLGKRCGFKTLLVLSGVTSLNDLERWKKSDDKEERDLVPNYYTEKLSDLLPVLLNLPFLGVEMAGVDLKTLKRHEIEDILQGIDTILSDCDGVLRLATDAIKDVPKTVTKLKQSGKRFFYVTNNPMESREEFIEISKRMGYYPKPEEIITVALLVAKYLEEVNFSKKVYVLGSSGIGQELDLVGIQHTGIGPDIMDPDIRTYAQSFVPDPEVGAVVVSFDVHFSYPKLLKAATYLSDPSVLFLATSADIQIPISNVAVPGPGTLLKCIEACTGRNATILGKPEPFMRKVIVDAFNVTPKRTLFIGDNARTDILTGKRCGMKTLLVLSGISKRDDIKVWTETDNPETREFVPDYYTDSLADLLPYLKCKSSD
;
A
#
# COMPACT_ATOMS: atom_id res chain seq x y z
N PHE A 1 -21.40 13.57 23.36
CA PHE A 1 -21.62 12.88 24.65
C PHE A 1 -22.29 13.81 25.66
N GLN A 2 -21.74 15.01 25.89
CA GLN A 2 -22.30 16.04 26.78
C GLN A 2 -23.73 16.52 26.43
N SER A 3 -24.22 16.23 25.22
CA SER A 3 -25.58 16.55 24.75
C SER A 3 -26.68 15.56 25.15
N LEU A 4 -26.34 14.46 25.83
CA LEU A 4 -27.30 13.40 26.21
C LEU A 4 -28.08 13.77 27.49
N SER A 5 -29.39 13.52 27.50
CA SER A 5 -30.28 13.71 28.67
C SER A 5 -30.02 12.73 29.82
N LYS A 6 -30.43 13.05 31.07
CA LYS A 6 -30.34 12.15 32.25
C LYS A 6 -30.93 10.76 32.07
N GLU A 7 -31.83 10.59 31.11
CA GLU A 7 -32.40 9.30 30.73
C GLU A 7 -31.45 8.67 29.74
N GLU A 8 -31.04 9.41 28.70
CA GLU A 8 -29.91 9.06 27.85
C GLU A 8 -28.58 8.83 28.56
N LEU A 9 -28.57 9.02 29.88
CA LEU A 9 -27.45 8.75 30.75
C LEU A 9 -27.37 7.32 31.34
N LYS A 10 -28.39 6.42 31.28
CA LYS A 10 -28.28 5.09 31.99
C LYS A 10 -28.52 3.75 31.29
N ARG A 11 -29.22 3.58 30.15
CA ARG A 11 -29.38 2.22 29.54
C ARG A 11 -28.02 1.63 29.19
N PHE A 12 -27.04 2.43 28.81
CA PHE A 12 -25.76 2.04 28.26
C PHE A 12 -24.60 2.07 29.29
N VAL A 13 -24.74 2.77 30.43
CA VAL A 13 -24.07 2.37 31.70
C VAL A 13 -24.41 0.92 32.00
N ASN A 14 -25.66 0.56 31.67
CA ASN A 14 -26.24 -0.75 31.86
C ASN A 14 -26.27 -1.60 30.58
N SER A 15 -25.66 -1.16 29.46
CA SER A 15 -25.65 -1.90 28.18
C SER A 15 -24.27 -2.32 27.74
N PHE A 16 -23.25 -2.12 28.57
CA PHE A 16 -22.08 -2.97 28.52
C PHE A 16 -21.76 -3.44 29.92
N ASP A 17 -21.22 -4.63 30.02
CA ASP A 17 -20.55 -5.13 31.22
C ASP A 17 -19.03 -5.22 30.99
N VAL A 18 -18.59 -4.96 29.76
CA VAL A 18 -17.20 -5.06 29.32
C VAL A 18 -16.80 -3.76 28.64
N VAL A 19 -15.63 -3.25 28.99
CA VAL A 19 -14.98 -2.15 28.30
C VAL A 19 -13.68 -2.65 27.70
N LEU A 20 -13.55 -2.53 26.38
CA LEU A 20 -12.26 -2.50 25.70
C LEU A 20 -11.90 -1.03 25.53
N SER A 21 -10.71 -0.63 25.92
CA SER A 21 -10.25 0.74 25.75
C SER A 21 -8.87 0.75 25.13
N ASP A 22 -8.69 1.57 24.09
CA ASP A 22 -7.35 1.93 23.68
C ASP A 22 -6.59 2.63 24.81
N CYS A 23 -5.27 2.67 24.63
CA CYS A 23 -4.29 3.13 25.58
C CYS A 23 -3.67 4.50 25.21
N ASP A 24 -3.21 4.65 23.97
CA ASP A 24 -2.43 5.82 23.54
C ASP A 24 -3.43 6.90 23.05
N GLY A 25 -3.29 8.16 23.50
CA GLY A 25 -4.31 9.20 23.25
C GLY A 25 -5.60 9.10 24.10
N VAL A 26 -5.86 7.95 24.73
CA VAL A 26 -6.98 7.73 25.68
C VAL A 26 -6.56 7.81 27.14
N PHE A 27 -5.43 7.17 27.51
CA PHE A 27 -4.91 7.11 28.87
C PHE A 27 -3.64 7.94 29.08
N TRP A 28 -2.86 8.15 28.03
CA TRP A 28 -1.58 8.82 28.08
C TRP A 28 -1.13 9.36 26.71
N VAL A 29 -0.21 10.32 26.73
CA VAL A 29 0.58 10.75 25.58
C VAL A 29 2.05 10.50 25.91
N GLU A 30 2.74 9.71 25.08
CA GLU A 30 4.09 9.18 25.35
C GLU A 30 4.26 8.57 26.77
N THR A 31 4.80 9.33 27.73
CA THR A 31 5.01 8.91 29.13
C THR A 31 3.97 9.48 30.09
N GLU A 32 3.22 10.51 29.73
CA GLU A 32 2.40 11.30 30.65
C GLU A 32 0.92 10.89 30.63
N PRO A 33 0.25 10.77 31.79
CA PRO A 33 -1.15 10.31 31.86
C PRO A 33 -2.14 11.44 31.56
N ILE A 34 -3.22 11.14 30.84
CA ILE A 34 -4.29 12.10 30.53
C ILE A 34 -5.13 12.38 31.80
N PRO A 35 -5.30 13.65 32.23
CA PRO A 35 -5.96 13.96 33.49
C PRO A 35 -7.37 13.37 33.68
N GLY A 36 -7.56 12.66 34.80
CA GLY A 36 -8.82 12.07 35.21
C GLY A 36 -9.10 10.67 34.64
N SER A 37 -8.28 10.16 33.72
CA SER A 37 -8.51 8.84 33.10
C SER A 37 -8.32 7.64 34.06
N PRO A 38 -7.35 7.59 35.00
CA PRO A 38 -7.29 6.52 36.00
C PRO A 38 -8.54 6.44 36.91
N GLN A 39 -9.17 7.58 37.19
CA GLN A 39 -10.38 7.67 38.01
C GLN A 39 -11.58 7.05 37.28
N VAL A 40 -11.69 7.21 35.96
CA VAL A 40 -12.75 6.59 35.14
C VAL A 40 -12.60 5.08 35.11
N VAL A 41 -11.40 4.57 34.82
CA VAL A 41 -11.12 3.13 34.81
C VAL A 41 -11.43 2.51 36.17
N ARG A 42 -11.02 3.18 37.26
CA ARG A 42 -11.37 2.77 38.63
C ARG A 42 -12.89 2.77 38.85
N ARG A 43 -13.61 3.80 38.40
CA ARG A 43 -15.07 3.88 38.58
C ARG A 43 -15.80 2.78 37.80
N LEU A 44 -15.38 2.49 36.57
CA LEU A 44 -15.92 1.40 35.75
C LEU A 44 -15.72 0.04 36.43
N LYS A 45 -14.52 -0.25 36.94
CA LYS A 45 -14.26 -1.47 37.73
C LYS A 45 -15.10 -1.52 39.02
N VAL A 46 -15.27 -0.41 39.73
CA VAL A 46 -16.10 -0.31 40.95
C VAL A 46 -17.59 -0.57 40.68
N ILE A 47 -18.12 -0.17 39.51
CA ILE A 47 -19.51 -0.49 39.12
C ILE A 47 -19.63 -1.86 38.41
N GLY A 48 -18.65 -2.74 38.59
CA GLY A 48 -18.70 -4.14 38.16
C GLY A 48 -18.34 -4.40 36.69
N LYS A 49 -17.79 -3.42 35.96
CA LYS A 49 -17.38 -3.64 34.56
C LYS A 49 -16.06 -4.40 34.48
N LYS A 50 -16.01 -5.45 33.64
CA LYS A 50 -14.76 -6.03 33.16
C LYS A 50 -14.07 -4.98 32.28
N PHE A 51 -12.75 -4.82 32.41
CA PHE A 51 -12.01 -3.78 31.70
C PHE A 51 -10.74 -4.36 31.09
N PHE A 52 -10.52 -4.12 29.80
CA PHE A 52 -9.36 -4.55 29.05
C PHE A 52 -8.66 -3.35 28.40
N TYR A 53 -7.34 -3.32 28.53
CA TYR A 53 -6.43 -2.38 27.91
C TYR A 53 -6.02 -2.99 26.56
N VAL A 54 -6.64 -2.53 25.48
CA VAL A 54 -6.31 -2.94 24.12
C VAL A 54 -5.30 -1.95 23.54
N THR A 55 -4.36 -2.39 22.71
CA THR A 55 -3.44 -1.47 22.01
C THR A 55 -2.89 -2.11 20.73
N ASN A 56 -2.71 -1.29 19.70
CA ASN A 56 -2.05 -1.71 18.47
C ASN A 56 -0.52 -1.80 18.60
N ASN A 57 0.06 -1.26 19.68
CA ASN A 57 1.49 -1.10 19.88
C ASN A 57 2.29 -2.39 19.64
N ALA A 58 3.05 -2.40 18.54
CA ALA A 58 3.87 -3.53 18.08
C ALA A 58 5.35 -3.44 18.53
N THR A 59 5.64 -2.58 19.51
CA THR A 59 7.02 -2.33 20.02
C THR A 59 7.21 -2.74 21.48
N LYS A 60 6.14 -3.12 22.19
CA LYS A 60 6.16 -3.47 23.62
C LYS A 60 5.40 -4.75 23.92
N THR A 61 6.03 -5.62 24.68
CA THR A 61 5.41 -6.82 25.26
C THR A 61 4.33 -6.43 26.27
N ARG A 62 3.41 -7.34 26.58
CA ARG A 62 2.37 -7.12 27.62
C ARG A 62 2.97 -6.83 28.99
N ALA A 63 4.13 -7.41 29.31
CA ALA A 63 4.83 -7.17 30.57
C ALA A 63 5.31 -5.71 30.69
N GLU A 64 5.85 -5.15 29.61
CA GLU A 64 6.30 -3.75 29.55
C GLU A 64 5.11 -2.77 29.57
N ILE A 65 3.99 -3.13 28.92
CA ILE A 65 2.75 -2.35 28.99
C ILE A 65 2.16 -2.38 30.41
N LEU A 66 2.16 -3.54 31.08
CA LEU A 66 1.71 -3.67 32.46
C LEU A 66 2.54 -2.79 33.41
N GLU A 67 3.86 -2.75 33.21
CA GLU A 67 4.76 -1.92 34.00
C GLU A 67 4.53 -0.42 33.75
N LYS A 68 4.22 -0.01 32.51
CA LYS A 68 3.73 1.34 32.20
C LYS A 68 2.43 1.66 32.94
N CYS A 69 1.44 0.77 32.90
CA CYS A 69 0.16 0.93 33.59
C CYS A 69 0.35 1.18 35.10
N LYS A 70 1.18 0.38 35.78
CA LYS A 70 1.48 0.55 37.21
C LYS A 70 2.08 1.93 37.52
N LYS A 71 3.08 2.35 36.76
CA LYS A 71 3.75 3.66 36.93
C LYS A 71 2.77 4.82 36.77
N LEU A 72 1.79 4.68 35.88
CA LEU A 72 0.73 5.65 35.62
C LEU A 72 -0.53 5.45 36.47
N GLN A 73 -0.41 4.73 37.60
CA GLN A 73 -1.48 4.51 38.60
C GLN A 73 -2.73 3.74 38.10
N TYR A 74 -2.62 3.06 36.95
CA TYR A 74 -3.65 2.13 36.49
C TYR A 74 -3.54 0.79 37.20
N GLN A 75 -4.66 0.36 37.80
CA GLN A 75 -4.78 -0.95 38.44
C GLN A 75 -5.04 -2.04 37.37
N ALA A 76 -4.10 -2.18 36.43
CA ALA A 76 -4.12 -3.18 35.38
C ALA A 76 -3.57 -4.53 35.87
N LYS A 77 -4.05 -5.63 35.27
CA LYS A 77 -3.45 -6.96 35.40
C LYS A 77 -2.97 -7.47 34.04
N LEU A 78 -2.09 -8.48 34.02
CA LEU A 78 -1.52 -8.98 32.75
C LEU A 78 -2.60 -9.58 31.83
N GLU A 79 -3.60 -10.25 32.41
CA GLU A 79 -4.73 -10.83 31.70
C GLU A 79 -5.71 -9.78 31.12
N GLU A 80 -5.66 -8.54 31.63
CA GLU A 80 -6.45 -7.40 31.14
C GLU A 80 -5.77 -6.69 29.96
N ILE A 81 -4.50 -6.99 29.63
CA ILE A 81 -3.73 -6.29 28.60
C ILE A 81 -3.63 -7.13 27.33
N ILE A 82 -4.10 -6.55 26.23
CA ILE A 82 -4.20 -7.20 24.92
C ILE A 82 -3.50 -6.31 23.88
N CYS A 83 -2.23 -6.60 23.61
CA CYS A 83 -1.47 -5.97 22.53
C CYS A 83 -1.37 -6.90 21.31
N THR A 84 -1.06 -6.32 20.15
CA THR A 84 -0.92 -7.04 18.88
C THR A 84 0.14 -8.14 18.92
N LEU A 85 1.23 -7.95 19.66
CA LEU A 85 2.29 -8.95 19.83
C LEU A 85 1.79 -10.22 20.53
N TYR A 86 0.93 -10.06 21.54
CA TYR A 86 0.25 -11.20 22.18
C TYR A 86 -0.73 -11.88 21.23
N LEU A 87 -1.44 -11.13 20.38
CA LEU A 87 -2.38 -11.70 19.42
C LEU A 87 -1.66 -12.53 18.36
N VAL A 88 -0.46 -12.13 17.90
CA VAL A 88 0.38 -12.97 17.03
C VAL A 88 0.67 -14.32 17.70
N ALA A 89 1.16 -14.31 18.93
CA ALA A 89 1.45 -15.53 19.69
C ALA A 89 0.19 -16.39 19.95
N ALA A 90 -0.96 -15.75 20.21
CA ALA A 90 -2.24 -16.44 20.39
C ALA A 90 -2.75 -17.08 19.10
N TYR A 91 -2.70 -16.36 17.98
CA TYR A 91 -3.11 -16.82 16.65
C TYR A 91 -2.29 -18.05 16.23
N LEU A 92 -0.97 -17.98 16.34
CA LEU A 92 -0.11 -19.11 15.95
C LEU A 92 -0.36 -20.35 16.83
N LYS A 93 -0.61 -20.18 18.14
CA LYS A 93 -1.06 -21.28 19.00
C LYS A 93 -2.40 -21.87 18.58
N GLU A 94 -3.38 -21.03 18.25
CA GLU A 94 -4.71 -21.45 17.80
C GLU A 94 -4.63 -22.30 16.52
N LYS A 95 -3.66 -22.01 15.64
CA LYS A 95 -3.38 -22.80 14.44
C LYS A 95 -2.50 -24.05 14.67
N ASN A 96 -2.14 -24.35 15.92
CA ASN A 96 -1.18 -25.41 16.29
C ASN A 96 0.16 -25.29 15.53
N PHE A 97 0.62 -24.05 15.34
CA PHE A 97 1.81 -23.73 14.56
C PHE A 97 3.08 -24.34 15.17
N ASN A 98 3.87 -25.02 14.35
CA ASN A 98 5.05 -25.80 14.74
C ASN A 98 6.29 -25.54 13.85
N LYS A 99 6.29 -24.41 13.14
CA LYS A 99 7.33 -23.96 12.21
C LYS A 99 8.03 -22.69 12.73
N LYS A 100 8.99 -22.17 11.98
CA LYS A 100 9.64 -20.87 12.25
C LYS A 100 8.80 -19.70 11.74
N VAL A 101 8.86 -18.56 12.43
CA VAL A 101 8.30 -17.28 11.99
C VAL A 101 9.42 -16.40 11.39
N TYR A 102 9.28 -15.90 10.16
CA TYR A 102 10.12 -14.80 9.67
C TYR A 102 9.52 -13.46 10.12
N ILE A 103 10.28 -12.69 10.90
CA ILE A 103 9.85 -11.43 11.50
C ILE A 103 10.33 -10.25 10.65
N VAL A 104 9.39 -9.39 10.26
CA VAL A 104 9.67 -8.00 9.89
C VAL A 104 9.16 -7.13 11.03
N GLY A 105 10.06 -6.72 11.91
CA GLY A 105 9.74 -5.88 13.06
C GLY A 105 10.67 -6.04 14.27
N THR A 106 10.31 -5.36 15.36
CA THR A 106 11.13 -5.27 16.59
C THR A 106 11.36 -6.60 17.31
N GLU A 107 12.41 -6.65 18.13
CA GLU A 107 12.67 -7.75 19.07
C GLU A 107 11.48 -8.10 19.99
N ALA A 108 10.56 -7.16 20.24
CA ALA A 108 9.41 -7.42 21.10
C ALA A 108 8.48 -8.50 20.51
N ILE A 109 8.40 -8.61 19.17
CA ILE A 109 7.72 -9.71 18.49
C ILE A 109 8.38 -11.04 18.87
N GLY A 110 9.71 -11.12 18.73
CA GLY A 110 10.49 -12.30 19.10
C GLY A 110 10.36 -12.67 20.58
N LYS A 111 10.30 -11.68 21.48
CA LYS A 111 10.12 -11.91 22.93
C LYS A 111 8.76 -12.54 23.27
N GLU A 112 7.65 -12.10 22.66
CA GLU A 112 6.33 -12.74 22.88
C GLU A 112 6.24 -14.13 22.19
N LEU A 113 6.93 -14.35 21.06
CA LEU A 113 7.02 -15.68 20.43
C LEU A 113 7.86 -16.68 21.25
N ASN A 114 9.03 -16.27 21.75
CA ASN A 114 9.84 -17.09 22.65
C ASN A 114 9.10 -17.44 23.95
N ALA A 115 8.33 -16.50 24.51
CA ALA A 115 7.50 -16.73 25.69
C ALA A 115 6.41 -17.81 25.49
N VAL A 116 6.17 -18.23 24.24
CA VAL A 116 5.26 -19.31 23.90
C VAL A 116 5.92 -20.53 23.25
N GLY A 117 7.25 -20.53 23.08
CA GLY A 117 8.00 -21.63 22.47
C GLY A 117 7.89 -21.68 20.94
N ILE A 118 7.63 -20.55 20.27
CA ILE A 118 7.61 -20.46 18.80
C ILE A 118 8.94 -19.88 18.32
N GLU A 119 9.64 -20.64 17.49
CA GLU A 119 10.92 -20.23 16.88
C GLU A 119 10.73 -19.12 15.83
N TYR A 120 11.77 -18.30 15.63
CA TYR A 120 11.74 -17.23 14.64
C TYR A 120 13.12 -16.91 14.05
N VAL A 121 13.09 -16.20 12.92
CA VAL A 121 14.23 -15.68 12.16
C VAL A 121 13.89 -14.27 11.65
N GLY A 122 14.86 -13.52 11.11
CA GLY A 122 14.62 -12.22 10.44
C GLY A 122 14.69 -10.96 11.32
N LEU A 123 14.94 -11.06 12.62
CA LEU A 123 15.28 -9.87 13.43
C LEU A 123 16.60 -9.24 12.94
N GLY A 124 16.67 -7.91 12.94
CA GLY A 124 17.84 -7.14 12.50
C GLY A 124 17.84 -6.75 11.02
N PRO A 125 18.92 -6.12 10.53
CA PRO A 125 18.99 -5.56 9.18
C PRO A 125 19.39 -6.59 8.11
N ASP A 126 18.55 -6.73 7.09
CA ASP A 126 18.93 -7.37 5.83
C ASP A 126 19.63 -6.32 4.94
N ARG A 127 20.96 -6.25 5.03
CA ARG A 127 21.80 -5.32 4.25
C ARG A 127 22.05 -5.84 2.83
N LEU A 128 22.11 -4.94 1.84
CA LEU A 128 22.76 -5.27 0.57
C LEU A 128 24.26 -5.38 0.78
N VAL A 129 24.83 -6.54 0.47
CA VAL A 129 26.28 -6.83 0.57
C VAL A 129 26.93 -6.95 -0.81
N SER A 130 26.14 -7.25 -1.84
CA SER A 130 26.55 -7.30 -3.25
C SER A 130 25.43 -6.72 -4.14
N ASP A 131 25.42 -7.05 -5.43
CA ASP A 131 24.37 -6.62 -6.36
C ASP A 131 22.98 -7.11 -5.92
N ALA A 132 21.97 -6.27 -6.11
CA ALA A 132 20.61 -6.56 -5.66
C ALA A 132 19.99 -7.75 -6.39
N LEU A 133 20.25 -7.91 -7.70
CA LEU A 133 19.77 -9.05 -8.47
C LEU A 133 20.51 -10.32 -8.09
N GLU A 134 21.82 -10.26 -7.82
CA GLU A 134 22.58 -11.41 -7.31
C GLU A 134 22.03 -11.90 -5.96
N MET A 135 21.76 -10.98 -5.03
CA MET A 135 21.18 -11.34 -3.72
C MET A 135 19.78 -11.95 -3.86
N ILE A 136 18.99 -11.47 -4.83
CA ILE A 136 17.67 -12.00 -5.19
C ILE A 136 17.78 -13.40 -5.81
N GLN A 137 18.62 -13.58 -6.83
CA GLN A 137 18.77 -14.85 -7.55
C GLN A 137 19.30 -15.98 -6.66
N ASN A 138 20.14 -15.65 -5.68
CA ASN A 138 20.71 -16.61 -4.74
C ASN A 138 19.88 -16.79 -3.45
N PHE A 139 18.73 -16.11 -3.30
CA PHE A 139 17.89 -16.29 -2.12
C PHE A 139 17.11 -17.60 -2.19
N ASN A 140 17.49 -18.55 -1.33
CA ASN A 140 16.75 -19.79 -1.10
C ASN A 140 15.95 -19.68 0.21
N PRO A 141 14.60 -19.69 0.16
CA PRO A 141 13.75 -19.68 1.36
C PRO A 141 14.04 -20.86 2.30
N ASP A 142 14.09 -20.62 3.61
CA ASP A 142 14.14 -21.69 4.63
C ASP A 142 12.81 -22.45 4.64
N PRO A 143 12.77 -23.77 4.31
CA PRO A 143 11.53 -24.55 4.24
C PRO A 143 10.85 -24.72 5.61
N ASP A 144 11.54 -24.46 6.72
CA ASP A 144 10.95 -24.47 8.06
C ASP A 144 10.18 -23.18 8.37
N VAL A 145 10.30 -22.12 7.57
CA VAL A 145 9.47 -20.92 7.73
C VAL A 145 8.04 -21.24 7.33
N GLY A 146 7.12 -21.08 8.28
CA GLY A 146 5.68 -21.32 8.09
C GLY A 146 4.82 -20.08 8.32
N ALA A 147 5.41 -18.97 8.75
CA ALA A 147 4.71 -17.71 8.95
C ALA A 147 5.61 -16.51 8.69
N VAL A 148 5.03 -15.43 8.20
CA VAL A 148 5.63 -14.10 8.13
C VAL A 148 4.80 -13.15 8.99
N VAL A 149 5.44 -12.52 9.97
CA VAL A 149 4.81 -11.53 10.86
C VAL A 149 5.41 -10.16 10.57
N VAL A 150 4.56 -9.20 10.22
CA VAL A 150 4.94 -7.81 9.91
C VAL A 150 4.39 -6.86 10.96
N GLY A 151 5.28 -6.07 11.55
CA GLY A 151 4.98 -4.94 12.41
C GLY A 151 5.96 -3.78 12.19
N PHE A 152 6.19 -2.99 13.23
CA PHE A 152 7.13 -1.87 13.16
C PHE A 152 8.57 -2.37 13.05
N ASP A 153 9.25 -2.03 11.96
CA ASP A 153 10.66 -2.35 11.70
C ASP A 153 11.41 -1.08 11.26
N ASP A 154 12.36 -0.60 12.08
CA ASP A 154 13.23 0.52 11.71
C ASP A 154 14.44 0.09 10.85
N GLN A 155 14.62 -1.22 10.66
CA GLN A 155 15.61 -1.85 9.77
C GLN A 155 14.97 -2.35 8.46
N ILE A 156 13.76 -1.91 8.10
CA ILE A 156 13.12 -2.27 6.83
C ILE A 156 14.03 -1.90 5.66
N SER A 157 14.20 -2.83 4.71
CA SER A 157 15.05 -2.68 3.53
C SER A 157 14.43 -3.39 2.33
N PHE A 158 14.85 -3.02 1.11
CA PHE A 158 14.46 -3.72 -0.12
C PHE A 158 14.69 -5.25 -0.05
N PRO A 159 15.88 -5.76 0.39
CA PRO A 159 16.09 -7.17 0.70
C PRO A 159 15.05 -7.78 1.63
N LYS A 160 14.70 -7.09 2.72
CA LYS A 160 13.76 -7.60 3.73
C LYS A 160 12.35 -7.76 3.19
N ILE A 161 11.92 -6.79 2.38
CA ILE A 161 10.63 -6.81 1.67
C ILE A 161 10.59 -7.98 0.68
N ALA A 162 11.63 -8.16 -0.14
CA ALA A 162 11.71 -9.25 -1.13
C ALA A 162 11.69 -10.63 -0.46
N LYS A 163 12.45 -10.83 0.62
CA LYS A 163 12.43 -12.08 1.41
C LYS A 163 11.06 -12.36 2.02
N ALA A 164 10.46 -11.37 2.70
CA ALA A 164 9.14 -11.49 3.30
C ALA A 164 8.08 -11.87 2.26
N ALA A 165 8.05 -11.16 1.13
CA ALA A 165 7.09 -11.40 0.06
C ALA A 165 7.26 -12.78 -0.58
N THR A 166 8.50 -13.26 -0.73
CA THR A 166 8.80 -14.59 -1.29
C THR A 166 8.34 -15.72 -0.36
N TYR A 167 8.53 -15.59 0.96
CA TYR A 167 7.93 -16.55 1.91
C TYR A 167 6.39 -16.55 1.81
N VAL A 168 5.77 -15.37 1.63
CA VAL A 168 4.31 -15.21 1.54
C VAL A 168 3.72 -15.76 0.23
N GLN A 169 4.52 -16.02 -0.81
CA GLN A 169 4.05 -16.66 -2.05
C GLN A 169 3.61 -18.11 -1.83
N ASP A 170 4.15 -18.83 -0.83
CA ASP A 170 3.59 -20.12 -0.43
C ASP A 170 2.23 -19.90 0.27
N PRO A 171 1.11 -20.40 -0.28
CA PRO A 171 -0.20 -20.24 0.34
C PRO A 171 -0.29 -20.89 1.74
N ASN A 172 0.57 -21.87 2.04
CA ASN A 172 0.65 -22.53 3.34
C ASN A 172 1.38 -21.69 4.40
N VAL A 173 2.15 -20.67 4.00
CA VAL A 173 2.77 -19.73 4.93
C VAL A 173 1.70 -18.77 5.45
N HIS A 174 1.57 -18.67 6.78
CA HIS A 174 0.68 -17.69 7.42
C HIS A 174 1.24 -16.28 7.25
N PHE A 175 0.52 -15.39 6.57
CA PHE A 175 0.90 -13.99 6.45
C PHE A 175 0.10 -13.14 7.45
N ILE A 176 0.81 -12.47 8.36
CA ILE A 176 0.21 -11.85 9.56
C ILE A 176 0.69 -10.39 9.70
N GLY A 177 -0.26 -9.46 9.87
CA GLY A 177 0.02 -8.05 10.17
C GLY A 177 -0.32 -7.71 11.62
N THR A 178 0.52 -6.95 12.31
CA THR A 178 0.23 -6.50 13.68
C THR A 178 -0.88 -5.45 13.70
N ASN A 179 -0.78 -4.38 12.92
CA ASN A 179 -1.75 -3.29 12.84
C ASN A 179 -1.64 -2.50 11.52
N TRP A 180 -2.59 -1.56 11.30
CA TRP A 180 -2.64 -0.67 10.14
C TRP A 180 -2.13 0.76 10.40
N ASP A 181 -1.44 1.02 11.50
CA ASP A 181 -1.06 2.39 11.88
C ASP A 181 0.04 2.95 10.95
N ASN A 182 -0.29 3.98 10.16
CA ASN A 182 0.59 4.51 9.12
C ASN A 182 1.69 5.45 9.65
N ARG A 183 1.38 6.23 10.70
CA ARG A 183 2.30 7.21 11.26
C ARG A 183 2.06 7.41 12.76
N ARG A 184 3.11 7.78 13.50
CA ARG A 184 3.00 8.26 14.89
C ARG A 184 3.12 9.78 14.98
N PRO A 185 2.56 10.42 16.03
CA PRO A 185 2.86 11.82 16.36
C PRO A 185 4.37 12.05 16.57
N SER A 186 4.82 13.27 16.29
CA SER A 186 6.21 13.70 16.44
C SER A 186 6.31 14.95 17.33
N PRO A 187 7.39 15.10 18.12
CA PRO A 187 7.70 16.37 18.80
C PRO A 187 8.20 17.48 17.85
N ASN A 188 8.49 17.17 16.57
CA ASN A 188 8.86 18.13 15.53
C ASN A 188 7.97 17.94 14.27
N SER A 189 8.25 18.68 13.19
CA SER A 189 7.52 18.57 11.92
C SER A 189 7.78 17.29 11.11
N ASN A 190 8.72 16.44 11.52
CA ASN A 190 9.13 15.27 10.73
C ASN A 190 8.12 14.14 10.86
N ILE A 191 7.85 13.46 9.76
CA ILE A 191 6.87 12.36 9.70
C ILE A 191 7.56 11.04 10.04
N PHE A 192 6.96 10.28 10.95
CA PHE A 192 7.45 8.97 11.37
C PHE A 192 6.54 7.85 10.84
N PRO A 193 6.95 7.14 9.78
CA PRO A 193 6.27 5.93 9.30
C PRO A 193 6.13 4.86 10.40
N GLU A 194 4.99 4.18 10.44
CA GLU A 194 4.67 3.13 11.41
C GLU A 194 4.37 1.77 10.73
N SER A 195 3.99 0.77 11.53
CA SER A 195 3.78 -0.63 11.11
C SER A 195 2.93 -0.80 9.82
N GLY A 196 1.89 0.02 9.64
CA GLY A 196 1.01 -0.01 8.47
C GLY A 196 1.69 0.37 7.15
N CYS A 197 2.79 1.12 7.18
CA CYS A 197 3.61 1.38 6.00
C CYS A 197 4.39 0.11 5.60
N MET A 198 4.99 -0.56 6.60
CA MET A 198 5.75 -1.80 6.43
C MET A 198 4.85 -2.95 5.96
N LEU A 199 3.59 -2.95 6.40
CA LEU A 199 2.61 -3.92 5.94
C LEU A 199 2.19 -3.68 4.49
N ARG A 200 1.87 -2.44 4.06
CA ARG A 200 1.45 -2.20 2.66
C ARG A 200 2.54 -2.56 1.65
N VAL A 201 3.81 -2.28 1.97
CA VAL A 201 4.91 -2.61 1.05
C VAL A 201 5.09 -4.13 0.89
N ILE A 202 4.85 -4.94 1.94
CA ILE A 202 4.92 -6.40 1.84
C ILE A 202 3.64 -7.00 1.23
N GLU A 203 2.45 -6.48 1.54
CA GLU A 203 1.20 -6.91 0.88
C GLU A 203 1.23 -6.64 -0.63
N ALA A 204 1.76 -5.49 -1.03
CA ALA A 204 1.98 -5.15 -2.42
C ALA A 204 3.01 -6.11 -3.04
N ALA A 205 4.22 -6.20 -2.48
CA ALA A 205 5.27 -7.10 -2.97
C ALA A 205 4.80 -8.56 -3.11
N ALA A 206 3.96 -9.06 -2.19
CA ALA A 206 3.47 -10.43 -2.21
C ALA A 206 2.21 -10.65 -3.07
N ASN A 207 1.54 -9.58 -3.50
CA ASN A 207 0.19 -9.60 -4.08
C ASN A 207 -0.82 -10.44 -3.26
N ARG A 208 -0.70 -10.37 -1.93
CA ARG A 208 -1.51 -11.14 -0.96
C ARG A 208 -1.81 -10.24 0.24
N LYS A 209 -3.01 -10.35 0.79
CA LYS A 209 -3.41 -9.63 2.02
C LYS A 209 -3.00 -10.40 3.27
N ALA A 210 -2.55 -9.68 4.28
CA ALA A 210 -2.21 -10.27 5.57
C ALA A 210 -3.46 -10.48 6.43
N VAL A 211 -3.43 -11.50 7.28
CA VAL A 211 -4.35 -11.61 8.41
C VAL A 211 -3.92 -10.60 9.47
N LEU A 212 -4.64 -9.50 9.55
CA LEU A 212 -4.41 -8.47 10.54
C LEU A 212 -5.06 -8.84 11.88
N LEU A 213 -4.27 -8.70 12.95
CA LEU A 213 -4.70 -9.12 14.30
C LEU A 213 -5.08 -7.94 15.19
N GLY A 214 -4.50 -6.77 14.93
CA GLY A 214 -4.82 -5.51 15.58
C GLY A 214 -6.09 -4.84 15.06
N LYS A 215 -6.46 -3.75 15.73
CA LYS A 215 -7.60 -2.92 15.38
C LYS A 215 -7.33 -2.26 14.01
N PRO A 216 -8.32 -2.18 13.09
CA PRO A 216 -9.75 -2.41 13.30
C PRO A 216 -10.25 -3.86 13.16
N GLU A 217 -9.38 -4.86 13.03
CA GLU A 217 -9.83 -6.24 12.78
C GLU A 217 -10.42 -6.95 14.01
N PRO A 218 -11.47 -7.76 13.83
CA PRO A 218 -12.19 -8.37 14.94
C PRO A 218 -11.40 -9.45 15.68
N TYR A 219 -10.21 -9.86 15.21
CA TYR A 219 -9.44 -10.95 15.83
C TYR A 219 -9.05 -10.65 17.29
N MET A 220 -8.65 -9.40 17.57
CA MET A 220 -8.42 -8.93 18.94
C MET A 220 -9.64 -9.17 19.82
N SER A 221 -10.81 -8.76 19.35
CA SER A 221 -12.07 -8.94 20.05
C SER A 221 -12.45 -10.41 20.20
N GLN A 222 -12.38 -11.21 19.13
CA GLN A 222 -12.67 -12.64 19.12
C GLN A 222 -11.82 -13.41 20.14
N THR A 223 -10.53 -13.07 20.26
CA THR A 223 -9.61 -13.62 21.25
C THR A 223 -10.10 -13.36 22.68
N ILE A 224 -10.56 -12.14 22.97
CA ILE A 224 -11.08 -11.76 24.30
C ILE A 224 -12.44 -12.41 24.56
N ILE A 225 -13.33 -12.46 23.56
CA ILE A 225 -14.66 -13.10 23.63
C ILE A 225 -14.52 -14.59 23.96
N SER A 226 -13.71 -15.31 23.18
CA SER A 226 -13.44 -16.74 23.34
C SER A 226 -12.86 -17.05 24.72
N LYS A 227 -11.88 -16.26 25.17
CA LYS A 227 -11.16 -16.52 26.43
C LYS A 227 -11.91 -16.12 27.69
N TYR A 228 -12.78 -15.10 27.64
CA TYR A 228 -13.40 -14.51 28.83
C TYR A 228 -14.95 -14.52 28.83
N GLY A 229 -15.57 -15.12 27.80
CA GLY A 229 -17.01 -15.29 27.68
C GLY A 229 -17.75 -13.95 27.61
N LEU A 230 -17.38 -13.09 26.65
CA LEU A 230 -17.98 -11.76 26.52
C LEU A 230 -19.26 -11.77 25.69
N ASN A 231 -20.22 -10.90 26.04
CA ASN A 231 -21.39 -10.61 25.22
C ASN A 231 -21.09 -9.38 24.33
N LEU A 232 -21.23 -9.54 23.01
CA LEU A 232 -20.94 -8.52 21.99
C LEU A 232 -21.74 -7.23 22.21
N GLU A 233 -23.07 -7.35 22.25
CA GLU A 233 -24.00 -6.23 22.45
C GLU A 233 -23.78 -5.52 23.80
N ARG A 234 -23.11 -6.22 24.74
CA ARG A 234 -22.74 -5.73 26.06
C ARG A 234 -21.24 -5.43 26.21
N THR A 235 -20.61 -5.00 25.12
CA THR A 235 -19.24 -4.48 25.08
C THR A 235 -19.19 -3.05 24.54
N LEU A 236 -18.39 -2.20 25.19
CA LEU A 236 -18.04 -0.85 24.74
C LEU A 236 -16.57 -0.83 24.31
N MET A 237 -16.30 -0.31 23.11
CA MET A 237 -14.98 0.09 22.66
C MET A 237 -14.78 1.59 22.85
N ILE A 238 -13.72 1.96 23.57
CA ILE A 238 -13.28 3.35 23.79
C ILE A 238 -11.98 3.57 23.04
N GLY A 239 -11.85 4.69 22.32
CA GLY A 239 -10.64 4.98 21.56
C GLY A 239 -10.53 6.44 21.13
N ASP A 240 -9.38 6.83 20.59
CA ASP A 240 -9.12 8.17 20.06
C ASP A 240 -9.08 8.20 18.52
N LYS A 241 -9.13 7.03 17.86
CA LYS A 241 -8.91 6.87 16.43
C LYS A 241 -10.10 6.21 15.71
N GLY A 242 -10.70 6.93 14.76
CA GLY A 242 -11.88 6.48 14.00
C GLY A 242 -11.65 5.17 13.22
N ASP A 243 -10.61 5.14 12.38
CA ASP A 243 -10.24 4.04 11.48
C ASP A 243 -9.65 2.81 12.19
N ALA A 244 -9.38 2.89 13.49
CA ALA A 244 -8.93 1.76 14.31
C ALA A 244 -9.96 1.35 15.36
N ASP A 245 -10.28 2.23 16.31
CA ASP A 245 -11.07 1.89 17.49
C ASP A 245 -12.56 1.85 17.23
N ILE A 246 -13.05 2.90 16.57
CA ILE A 246 -14.47 3.04 16.28
C ILE A 246 -14.88 2.00 15.23
N LEU A 247 -14.03 1.82 14.21
CA LEU A 247 -14.23 0.79 13.19
C LEU A 247 -14.13 -0.64 13.76
N LEU A 248 -13.21 -0.94 14.69
CA LEU A 248 -13.23 -2.21 15.44
C LEU A 248 -14.58 -2.41 16.11
N GLY A 249 -15.04 -1.39 16.84
CA GLY A 249 -16.27 -1.46 17.59
C GLY A 249 -17.47 -1.75 16.69
N LYS A 250 -17.62 -1.04 15.57
CA LYS A 250 -18.69 -1.31 14.59
C LYS A 250 -18.61 -2.72 14.01
N ARG A 251 -17.43 -3.16 13.56
CA ARG A 251 -17.22 -4.50 12.99
C ARG A 251 -17.55 -5.63 13.97
N CYS A 252 -17.38 -5.40 15.27
CA CYS A 252 -17.70 -6.37 16.32
C CYS A 252 -19.12 -6.22 16.90
N GLY A 253 -19.94 -5.28 16.40
CA GLY A 253 -21.26 -4.98 16.96
C GLY A 253 -21.21 -4.34 18.36
N PHE A 254 -20.05 -3.81 18.75
CA PHE A 254 -19.88 -3.08 20.01
C PHE A 254 -20.45 -1.68 19.93
N LYS A 255 -20.69 -1.11 21.10
CA LYS A 255 -20.87 0.34 21.20
C LYS A 255 -19.51 1.03 21.15
N THR A 256 -19.49 2.24 20.62
CA THR A 256 -18.26 3.01 20.40
C THR A 256 -18.31 4.36 21.11
N LEU A 257 -17.23 4.71 21.78
CA LEU A 257 -17.00 6.03 22.38
C LEU A 257 -15.64 6.58 21.93
N LEU A 258 -15.67 7.62 21.11
CA LEU A 258 -14.49 8.37 20.71
C LEU A 258 -14.11 9.40 21.78
N VAL A 259 -12.81 9.56 22.05
CA VAL A 259 -12.26 10.68 22.81
C VAL A 259 -11.42 11.58 21.89
N LEU A 260 -11.59 12.89 22.00
CA LEU A 260 -10.87 13.88 21.17
C LEU A 260 -9.50 14.29 21.77
N SER A 261 -9.03 13.57 22.78
CA SER A 261 -7.74 13.82 23.46
C SER A 261 -6.52 13.24 22.73
N GLY A 262 -6.73 12.58 21.59
CA GLY A 262 -5.70 11.94 20.78
C GLY A 262 -5.77 12.37 19.31
N VAL A 263 -5.77 11.42 18.36
CA VAL A 263 -5.55 11.72 16.94
C VAL A 263 -6.76 12.26 16.17
N THR A 264 -8.00 11.92 16.56
CA THR A 264 -9.21 12.37 15.82
C THR A 264 -9.68 13.74 16.32
N SER A 265 -9.89 14.68 15.40
CA SER A 265 -10.42 16.02 15.73
C SER A 265 -11.94 16.12 15.60
N LEU A 266 -12.53 17.17 16.19
CA LEU A 266 -13.94 17.50 15.98
C LEU A 266 -14.26 17.79 14.49
N ASN A 267 -13.30 18.33 13.74
CA ASN A 267 -13.47 18.61 12.31
C ASN A 267 -13.56 17.32 11.48
N ASP A 268 -12.78 16.29 11.81
CA ASP A 268 -12.89 14.97 11.17
C ASP A 268 -14.27 14.37 11.41
N LEU A 269 -14.75 14.42 12.64
CA LEU A 269 -16.09 13.94 12.98
C LEU A 269 -17.21 14.69 12.22
N GLU A 270 -17.10 16.02 12.09
CA GLU A 270 -18.05 16.81 11.32
C GLU A 270 -17.97 16.59 9.80
N ARG A 271 -16.80 16.17 9.28
CA ARG A 271 -16.62 15.68 7.91
C ARG A 271 -17.35 14.36 7.73
N TRP A 272 -17.04 13.36 8.57
CA TRP A 272 -17.60 12.01 8.49
C TRP A 272 -19.13 11.97 8.59
N LYS A 273 -19.73 12.79 9.45
CA LYS A 273 -21.20 12.93 9.57
C LYS A 273 -21.89 13.44 8.30
N LYS A 274 -21.18 14.24 7.51
CA LYS A 274 -21.69 14.88 6.27
C LYS A 274 -21.24 14.13 5.01
N SER A 275 -20.50 13.04 5.18
CA SER A 275 -19.93 12.30 4.07
C SER A 275 -20.95 11.39 3.41
N ASP A 276 -21.01 11.46 2.08
CA ASP A 276 -21.77 10.51 1.26
C ASP A 276 -21.04 9.15 1.13
N ASP A 277 -19.76 9.10 1.52
CA ASP A 277 -18.97 7.87 1.63
C ASP A 277 -19.41 7.00 2.82
N LYS A 278 -19.54 5.69 2.56
CA LYS A 278 -19.84 4.69 3.59
C LYS A 278 -18.66 4.46 4.51
N GLU A 279 -17.42 4.47 4.03
CA GLU A 279 -16.25 4.22 4.87
C GLU A 279 -16.07 5.34 5.90
N GLU A 280 -16.15 6.61 5.49
CA GLU A 280 -16.17 7.74 6.43
C GLU A 280 -17.36 7.69 7.40
N ARG A 281 -18.58 7.35 6.94
CA ARG A 281 -19.72 7.14 7.85
C ARG A 281 -19.48 6.00 8.84
N ASP A 282 -18.74 4.96 8.46
CA ASP A 282 -18.35 3.89 9.36
C ASP A 282 -17.35 4.35 10.44
N LEU A 283 -16.61 5.46 10.22
CA LEU A 283 -15.78 6.08 11.26
C LEU A 283 -16.60 6.90 12.29
N VAL A 284 -17.85 7.26 12.00
CA VAL A 284 -18.71 8.02 12.94
C VAL A 284 -19.05 7.16 14.17
N PRO A 285 -18.60 7.51 15.38
CA PRO A 285 -18.87 6.74 16.59
C PRO A 285 -20.32 6.90 17.05
N ASN A 286 -20.81 5.95 17.85
CA ASN A 286 -22.10 6.10 18.51
C ASN A 286 -22.08 7.30 19.48
N TYR A 287 -20.92 7.57 20.08
CA TYR A 287 -20.70 8.67 21.03
C TYR A 287 -19.30 9.25 20.89
N TYR A 288 -19.14 10.54 21.15
CA TYR A 288 -17.83 11.20 21.22
C TYR A 288 -17.79 12.23 22.35
N THR A 289 -16.63 12.45 22.95
CA THR A 289 -16.41 13.41 24.04
C THR A 289 -14.99 13.95 24.01
N GLU A 290 -14.69 15.07 24.70
CA GLU A 290 -13.37 15.70 24.65
C GLU A 290 -12.27 14.77 25.19
N LYS A 291 -12.55 14.06 26.28
CA LYS A 291 -11.59 13.21 26.99
C LYS A 291 -12.29 12.14 27.80
N LEU A 292 -11.58 11.06 28.11
CA LEU A 292 -12.16 9.95 28.86
C LEU A 292 -12.79 10.38 30.21
N SER A 293 -12.27 11.41 30.89
CA SER A 293 -12.82 11.90 32.17
C SER A 293 -14.25 12.42 32.09
N ASP A 294 -14.78 12.69 30.90
CA ASP A 294 -16.19 13.05 30.72
C ASP A 294 -17.15 11.86 30.97
N LEU A 295 -16.68 10.59 30.84
CA LEU A 295 -17.51 9.35 30.80
C LEU A 295 -18.49 9.19 31.96
N LEU A 296 -18.11 9.69 33.14
CA LEU A 296 -18.49 9.16 34.45
C LEU A 296 -20.00 8.89 34.68
N PRO A 297 -20.95 9.63 34.05
CA PRO A 297 -22.38 9.38 34.24
C PRO A 297 -23.24 9.06 33.00
N VAL A 298 -22.77 9.09 31.74
CA VAL A 298 -23.57 9.61 30.57
C VAL A 298 -23.90 8.64 29.37
N LEU A 299 -24.78 7.59 29.46
CA LEU A 299 -24.94 6.54 28.40
C LEU A 299 -26.36 5.85 28.14
N LEU A 300 -27.00 5.82 26.91
CA LEU A 300 -28.31 5.07 26.58
C LEU A 300 -28.65 4.50 25.12
N ASN A 301 -27.76 4.02 24.23
CA ASN A 301 -28.09 3.35 22.91
C ASN A 301 -28.47 4.30 21.70
N LEU A 302 -28.55 3.91 20.38
CA LEU A 302 -28.41 2.59 19.68
C LEU A 302 -27.80 2.55 18.22
N PRO A 303 -28.43 2.96 17.08
CA PRO A 303 -28.52 2.11 15.84
C PRO A 303 -28.02 2.69 14.46
N PHE A 304 -28.29 1.96 13.34
CA PHE A 304 -28.12 2.23 11.86
C PHE A 304 -26.78 1.79 11.18
N LEU A 305 -26.60 1.49 9.86
CA LEU A 305 -27.43 1.39 8.60
C LEU A 305 -26.73 0.50 7.49
N GLY A 306 -27.24 0.38 6.22
CA GLY A 306 -26.58 -0.32 5.06
C GLY A 306 -27.36 -0.36 3.71
N VAL A 307 -26.73 -0.69 2.54
CA VAL A 307 -27.29 -0.65 1.14
C VAL A 307 -26.65 -1.69 0.13
N GLU A 308 -26.57 -1.41 -1.20
CA GLU A 308 -25.66 -1.94 -2.29
C GLU A 308 -26.08 -3.13 -3.24
N MET A 309 -25.98 -2.99 -4.62
CA MET A 309 -26.08 -4.06 -5.71
C MET A 309 -26.08 -3.58 -7.22
N ALA A 310 -25.49 -4.30 -8.22
CA ALA A 310 -25.73 -4.19 -9.71
C ALA A 310 -25.40 -5.41 -10.70
N GLY A 311 -24.22 -5.53 -11.38
CA GLY A 311 -23.89 -6.48 -12.52
C GLY A 311 -22.70 -6.05 -13.46
N VAL A 312 -22.35 -6.49 -14.72
CA VAL A 312 -22.82 -7.46 -15.79
C VAL A 312 -21.71 -7.68 -16.91
N ASP A 313 -21.63 -8.85 -17.60
CA ASP A 313 -20.67 -9.25 -18.71
C ASP A 313 -20.96 -8.68 -20.15
N LEU A 314 -20.05 -8.93 -21.14
CA LEU A 314 -19.84 -8.17 -22.40
C LEU A 314 -19.54 -8.96 -23.72
N LYS A 315 -18.61 -9.93 -23.77
CA LYS A 315 -17.77 -10.17 -24.99
C LYS A 315 -18.40 -10.99 -26.15
N THR A 316 -18.41 -10.46 -27.38
CA THR A 316 -19.15 -11.05 -28.54
C THR A 316 -18.55 -10.88 -29.97
N LEU A 317 -17.22 -10.76 -30.18
CA LEU A 317 -16.60 -10.31 -31.45
C LEU A 317 -16.13 -11.38 -32.47
N LYS A 318 -15.98 -11.01 -33.75
CA LYS A 318 -15.90 -11.88 -34.97
C LYS A 318 -14.82 -11.41 -36.00
N ARG A 319 -14.51 -12.21 -37.04
CA ARG A 319 -13.37 -11.95 -37.98
C ARG A 319 -13.40 -10.60 -38.71
N HIS A 320 -14.47 -10.26 -39.43
CA HIS A 320 -14.49 -8.99 -40.18
C HIS A 320 -14.45 -7.80 -39.22
N GLU A 321 -15.11 -7.90 -38.06
CA GLU A 321 -15.06 -6.88 -37.00
C GLU A 321 -13.62 -6.65 -36.50
N ILE A 322 -12.80 -7.70 -36.37
CA ILE A 322 -11.36 -7.59 -36.03
C ILE A 322 -10.57 -6.95 -37.17
N GLU A 323 -10.82 -7.31 -38.44
CA GLU A 323 -10.15 -6.68 -39.59
C GLU A 323 -10.52 -5.19 -39.74
N ASP A 324 -11.75 -4.81 -39.44
CA ASP A 324 -12.24 -3.42 -39.43
C ASP A 324 -11.62 -2.61 -38.28
N ILE A 325 -11.52 -3.18 -37.07
CA ILE A 325 -10.78 -2.59 -35.95
C ILE A 325 -9.34 -2.27 -36.36
N LEU A 326 -8.65 -3.23 -37.00
CA LEU A 326 -7.25 -3.04 -37.41
C LEU A 326 -7.04 -2.06 -38.58
N GLN A 327 -8.07 -1.83 -39.40
CA GLN A 327 -8.05 -0.78 -40.44
C GLN A 327 -8.25 0.62 -39.87
N GLY A 328 -8.99 0.77 -38.77
CA GLY A 328 -9.19 2.06 -38.08
C GLY A 328 -7.96 2.63 -37.36
N ILE A 329 -6.84 1.91 -37.32
CA ILE A 329 -5.66 2.21 -36.50
C ILE A 329 -4.42 2.48 -37.37
N ASP A 330 -3.78 3.63 -37.18
CA ASP A 330 -2.53 4.02 -37.85
C ASP A 330 -1.31 3.99 -36.91
N THR A 331 -1.53 4.14 -35.61
CA THR A 331 -0.46 4.20 -34.60
C THR A 331 -0.70 3.12 -33.54
N ILE A 332 0.37 2.47 -33.11
CA ILE A 332 0.37 1.45 -32.07
C ILE A 332 1.34 1.87 -30.98
N LEU A 333 0.86 1.86 -29.75
CA LEU A 333 1.68 1.93 -28.54
C LEU A 333 1.64 0.54 -27.92
N SER A 334 2.81 -0.02 -27.61
CA SER A 334 2.92 -1.32 -26.98
C SER A 334 3.68 -1.19 -25.67
N ASP A 335 3.19 -1.86 -24.62
CA ASP A 335 4.11 -2.28 -23.55
C ASP A 335 5.20 -3.19 -24.12
N CYS A 336 6.30 -3.33 -23.39
CA CYS A 336 7.45 -4.13 -23.75
C CYS A 336 7.46 -5.44 -22.95
N ASP A 337 7.45 -5.34 -21.63
CA ASP A 337 7.38 -6.48 -20.73
C ASP A 337 5.96 -7.08 -20.77
N GLY A 338 5.82 -8.41 -20.70
CA GLY A 338 4.53 -9.11 -20.79
C GLY A 338 3.87 -9.13 -22.19
N VAL A 339 4.23 -8.21 -23.08
CA VAL A 339 3.64 -8.04 -24.43
C VAL A 339 4.62 -8.35 -25.57
N LEU A 340 5.87 -7.88 -25.47
CA LEU A 340 6.93 -8.11 -26.48
C LEU A 340 8.00 -9.08 -25.99
N ARG A 341 8.28 -9.09 -24.68
CA ARG A 341 9.28 -9.93 -24.02
C ARG A 341 8.79 -10.50 -22.70
N LEU A 342 9.39 -11.61 -22.26
CA LEU A 342 9.32 -12.12 -20.90
C LEU A 342 10.76 -12.14 -20.37
N ALA A 343 11.04 -11.31 -19.36
CA ALA A 343 12.40 -11.00 -18.92
C ALA A 343 13.32 -10.62 -20.09
N THR A 344 14.33 -11.45 -20.42
CA THR A 344 15.31 -11.18 -21.49
C THR A 344 14.92 -11.71 -22.87
N ASP A 345 13.85 -12.51 -22.97
CA ASP A 345 13.53 -13.25 -24.19
C ASP A 345 12.26 -12.72 -24.90
N ALA A 346 12.30 -12.65 -26.23
CA ALA A 346 11.15 -12.23 -27.03
C ALA A 346 10.00 -13.25 -26.97
N ILE A 347 8.76 -12.78 -26.84
CA ILE A 347 7.58 -13.64 -26.94
C ILE A 347 7.49 -14.20 -28.37
N LYS A 348 7.26 -15.51 -28.48
CA LYS A 348 7.29 -16.24 -29.74
C LYS A 348 6.39 -15.59 -30.81
N ASP A 349 6.96 -15.40 -32.02
CA ASP A 349 6.31 -14.80 -33.19
C ASP A 349 5.84 -13.34 -33.05
N VAL A 350 6.02 -12.70 -31.89
CA VAL A 350 5.73 -11.27 -31.68
C VAL A 350 6.68 -10.34 -32.47
N PRO A 351 8.02 -10.58 -32.56
CA PRO A 351 8.89 -9.79 -33.43
C PRO A 351 8.44 -9.76 -34.90
N LYS A 352 7.95 -10.89 -35.43
CA LYS A 352 7.39 -10.99 -36.79
C LYS A 352 6.11 -10.17 -36.90
N THR A 353 5.28 -10.18 -35.86
CA THR A 353 4.03 -9.42 -35.81
C THR A 353 4.29 -7.91 -35.78
N VAL A 354 5.21 -7.43 -34.93
CA VAL A 354 5.63 -6.02 -34.89
C VAL A 354 6.24 -5.59 -36.23
N THR A 355 7.08 -6.42 -36.84
CA THR A 355 7.62 -6.18 -38.20
C THR A 355 6.50 -6.02 -39.23
N LYS A 356 5.49 -6.90 -39.22
CA LYS A 356 4.37 -6.87 -40.16
C LYS A 356 3.43 -5.68 -39.91
N LEU A 357 3.24 -5.28 -38.66
CA LEU A 357 2.52 -4.05 -38.29
C LEU A 357 3.23 -2.81 -38.87
N LYS A 358 4.56 -2.68 -38.66
CA LYS A 358 5.37 -1.61 -39.27
C LYS A 358 5.29 -1.64 -40.81
N GLN A 359 5.43 -2.82 -41.44
CA GLN A 359 5.32 -2.99 -42.90
C GLN A 359 3.92 -2.68 -43.47
N SER A 360 2.85 -2.83 -42.70
CA SER A 360 1.51 -2.39 -43.11
C SER A 360 1.34 -0.86 -43.13
N GLY A 361 2.37 -0.12 -42.69
CA GLY A 361 2.42 1.34 -42.65
C GLY A 361 1.99 1.93 -41.30
N LYS A 362 1.92 1.13 -40.23
CA LYS A 362 1.57 1.63 -38.89
C LYS A 362 2.82 2.15 -38.16
N ARG A 363 2.68 3.28 -37.48
CA ARG A 363 3.69 3.78 -36.53
C ARG A 363 3.66 2.90 -35.28
N PHE A 364 4.81 2.57 -34.71
CA PHE A 364 4.90 1.68 -33.55
C PHE A 364 5.87 2.27 -32.51
N PHE A 365 5.37 2.48 -31.29
CA PHE A 365 6.10 3.02 -30.16
C PHE A 365 6.26 1.95 -29.06
N TYR A 366 7.46 1.93 -28.47
CA TYR A 366 7.83 1.08 -27.34
C TYR A 366 7.68 1.89 -26.06
N VAL A 367 6.66 1.57 -25.25
CA VAL A 367 6.29 2.35 -24.05
C VAL A 367 6.57 1.50 -22.82
N THR A 368 7.72 1.72 -22.19
CA THR A 368 8.16 0.93 -21.04
C THR A 368 8.05 1.70 -19.73
N ASN A 369 7.47 1.04 -18.72
CA ASN A 369 7.49 1.52 -17.35
C ASN A 369 8.76 1.13 -16.58
N ASN A 370 9.65 0.31 -17.16
CA ASN A 370 10.86 -0.17 -16.49
C ASN A 370 11.85 1.00 -16.26
N PRO A 371 12.19 1.34 -15.00
CA PRO A 371 13.12 2.43 -14.66
C PRO A 371 14.58 1.95 -14.51
N MET A 372 14.87 0.68 -14.78
CA MET A 372 16.21 0.09 -14.63
C MET A 372 17.11 0.31 -15.84
N GLU A 373 16.53 0.53 -17.02
CA GLU A 373 17.24 0.67 -18.30
C GLU A 373 17.23 2.15 -18.76
N SER A 374 18.39 2.68 -19.17
CA SER A 374 18.47 3.91 -19.96
C SER A 374 17.90 3.68 -21.37
N ARG A 375 17.59 4.76 -22.10
CA ARG A 375 17.15 4.65 -23.51
C ARG A 375 18.21 3.99 -24.42
N GLU A 376 19.49 4.12 -24.07
CA GLU A 376 20.60 3.52 -24.81
C GLU A 376 20.71 2.01 -24.52
N GLU A 377 20.59 1.63 -23.25
CA GLU A 377 20.57 0.22 -22.81
C GLU A 377 19.37 -0.54 -23.39
N PHE A 378 18.19 0.08 -23.39
CA PHE A 378 16.97 -0.47 -23.98
C PHE A 378 17.13 -0.80 -25.48
N ILE A 379 17.83 0.04 -26.24
CA ILE A 379 18.12 -0.19 -27.67
C ILE A 379 18.99 -1.43 -27.85
N GLU A 380 20.07 -1.57 -27.07
CA GLU A 380 20.99 -2.71 -27.18
C GLU A 380 20.35 -4.03 -26.75
N ILE A 381 19.48 -4.00 -25.73
CA ILE A 381 18.69 -5.17 -25.31
C ILE A 381 17.68 -5.54 -26.40
N SER A 382 16.95 -4.55 -26.95
CA SER A 382 15.94 -4.75 -28.00
C SER A 382 16.48 -5.41 -29.28
N LYS A 383 17.69 -5.01 -29.72
CA LYS A 383 18.36 -5.59 -30.90
C LYS A 383 18.56 -7.10 -30.78
N ARG A 384 18.91 -7.60 -29.59
CA ARG A 384 19.14 -9.03 -29.32
C ARG A 384 17.87 -9.86 -29.41
N MET A 385 16.72 -9.24 -29.11
CA MET A 385 15.38 -9.84 -29.20
C MET A 385 14.75 -9.78 -30.61
N GLY A 386 15.47 -9.23 -31.60
CA GLY A 386 14.97 -9.06 -32.97
C GLY A 386 14.07 -7.84 -33.19
N TYR A 387 14.09 -6.88 -32.25
CA TYR A 387 13.45 -5.57 -32.40
C TYR A 387 14.50 -4.51 -32.77
N TYR A 388 14.14 -3.60 -33.67
CA TYR A 388 15.02 -2.50 -34.09
C TYR A 388 14.35 -1.15 -33.84
N PRO A 389 14.24 -0.72 -32.57
CA PRO A 389 13.71 0.59 -32.22
C PRO A 389 14.70 1.70 -32.60
N LYS A 390 14.16 2.89 -32.88
CA LYS A 390 14.95 4.14 -32.90
C LYS A 390 14.79 4.88 -31.57
N PRO A 391 15.71 5.79 -31.18
CA PRO A 391 15.58 6.57 -29.95
C PRO A 391 14.24 7.33 -29.84
N GLU A 392 13.72 7.84 -30.96
CA GLU A 392 12.43 8.54 -31.06
C GLU A 392 11.20 7.62 -31.07
N GLU A 393 11.38 6.30 -31.09
CA GLU A 393 10.31 5.30 -30.94
C GLU A 393 10.17 4.79 -29.49
N ILE A 394 11.02 5.24 -28.56
CA ILE A 394 11.12 4.72 -27.18
C ILE A 394 10.65 5.77 -26.17
N ILE A 395 9.78 5.35 -25.26
CA ILE A 395 9.33 6.15 -24.12
C ILE A 395 9.62 5.37 -22.84
N THR A 396 10.62 5.83 -22.09
CA THR A 396 10.93 5.39 -20.72
C THR A 396 10.31 6.34 -19.70
N VAL A 397 10.01 5.85 -18.50
CA VAL A 397 9.44 6.66 -17.41
C VAL A 397 10.35 7.78 -16.91
N ALA A 398 11.67 7.63 -17.00
CA ALA A 398 12.61 8.68 -16.60
C ALA A 398 12.50 9.92 -17.50
N LEU A 399 12.32 9.74 -18.81
CA LEU A 399 12.04 10.83 -19.77
C LEU A 399 10.72 11.57 -19.42
N LEU A 400 9.71 10.84 -18.94
CA LEU A 400 8.42 11.45 -18.55
C LEU A 400 8.55 12.30 -17.28
N VAL A 401 9.39 11.90 -16.32
CA VAL A 401 9.72 12.73 -15.14
C VAL A 401 10.38 14.03 -15.57
N ALA A 402 11.41 13.96 -16.42
CA ALA A 402 12.10 15.16 -16.93
C ALA A 402 11.13 16.10 -17.69
N LYS A 403 10.33 15.55 -18.63
CA LYS A 403 9.36 16.32 -19.42
C LYS A 403 8.25 16.94 -18.57
N TYR A 404 7.79 16.27 -17.50
CA TYR A 404 6.83 16.84 -16.56
C TYR A 404 7.38 18.06 -15.84
N LEU A 405 8.61 17.95 -15.36
CA LEU A 405 9.26 19.01 -14.60
C LEU A 405 9.62 20.22 -15.49
N GLU A 406 10.05 19.99 -16.74
CA GLU A 406 10.17 21.06 -17.75
C GLU A 406 8.83 21.77 -17.99
N GLU A 407 7.74 21.02 -18.19
CA GLU A 407 6.42 21.59 -18.49
C GLU A 407 5.90 22.50 -17.36
N VAL A 408 6.04 22.07 -16.10
CA VAL A 408 5.63 22.89 -14.94
C VAL A 408 6.65 23.99 -14.59
N ASN A 409 7.69 24.18 -15.43
CA ASN A 409 8.79 25.14 -15.24
C ASN A 409 9.48 24.97 -13.87
N PHE A 410 9.71 23.71 -13.49
CA PHE A 410 10.30 23.36 -12.19
C PHE A 410 11.76 23.81 -12.09
N SER A 411 12.07 24.57 -11.04
CA SER A 411 13.40 25.17 -10.80
C SER A 411 14.04 24.74 -9.47
N LYS A 412 13.34 23.94 -8.68
CA LYS A 412 13.79 23.42 -7.38
C LYS A 412 14.58 22.11 -7.54
N LYS A 413 15.03 21.54 -6.41
CA LYS A 413 15.70 20.24 -6.34
C LYS A 413 14.68 19.09 -6.23
N VAL A 414 15.02 17.93 -6.79
CA VAL A 414 14.24 16.68 -6.71
C VAL A 414 14.88 15.72 -5.70
N TYR A 415 14.11 15.19 -4.74
CA TYR A 415 14.52 14.03 -3.94
C TYR A 415 14.04 12.74 -4.63
N VAL A 416 14.98 11.91 -5.08
CA VAL A 416 14.74 10.72 -5.89
C VAL A 416 14.92 9.46 -5.03
N LEU A 417 13.86 8.66 -4.92
CA LEU A 417 13.94 7.27 -4.47
C LEU A 417 13.95 6.41 -5.73
N GLY A 418 15.14 6.13 -6.27
CA GLY A 418 15.25 5.48 -7.58
C GLY A 418 16.68 5.20 -8.05
N SER A 419 16.77 4.64 -9.26
CA SER A 419 18.00 4.34 -9.98
C SER A 419 18.74 5.59 -10.47
N SER A 420 20.01 5.42 -10.86
CA SER A 420 20.84 6.44 -11.51
C SER A 420 20.26 6.94 -12.84
N GLY A 421 19.49 6.13 -13.57
CA GLY A 421 18.88 6.51 -14.84
C GLY A 421 17.89 7.67 -14.74
N ILE A 422 17.24 7.86 -13.58
CA ILE A 422 16.40 9.04 -13.31
C ILE A 422 17.28 10.27 -13.12
N GLY A 423 18.39 10.15 -12.40
CA GLY A 423 19.35 11.23 -12.25
C GLY A 423 19.87 11.71 -13.60
N GLN A 424 20.27 10.78 -14.47
CA GLN A 424 20.77 11.08 -15.82
C GLN A 424 19.75 11.86 -16.68
N GLU A 425 18.47 11.46 -16.72
CA GLU A 425 17.46 12.21 -17.48
C GLU A 425 17.12 13.58 -16.84
N LEU A 426 17.31 13.76 -15.52
CA LEU A 426 17.19 15.07 -14.85
C LEU A 426 18.40 15.97 -15.14
N ASP A 427 19.62 15.42 -15.14
CA ASP A 427 20.86 16.12 -15.50
C ASP A 427 20.80 16.65 -16.94
N LEU A 428 20.25 15.86 -17.88
CA LEU A 428 20.08 16.26 -19.29
C LEU A 428 19.18 17.51 -19.47
N VAL A 429 18.28 17.78 -18.54
CA VAL A 429 17.41 18.98 -18.53
C VAL A 429 17.84 20.02 -17.49
N GLY A 430 18.99 19.83 -16.83
CA GLY A 430 19.56 20.77 -15.87
C GLY A 430 18.86 20.84 -14.51
N ILE A 431 18.07 19.83 -14.15
CA ILE A 431 17.31 19.80 -12.89
C ILE A 431 18.13 19.12 -11.80
N GLN A 432 18.42 19.85 -10.71
CA GLN A 432 19.18 19.30 -9.58
C GLN A 432 18.42 18.18 -8.87
N HIS A 433 19.13 17.11 -8.51
CA HIS A 433 18.55 15.99 -7.77
C HIS A 433 19.43 15.51 -6.61
N THR A 434 18.85 14.72 -5.70
CA THR A 434 19.52 14.07 -4.57
C THR A 434 18.75 12.80 -4.15
N GLY A 435 19.28 11.97 -3.25
CA GLY A 435 18.60 10.76 -2.74
C GLY A 435 18.90 9.44 -3.47
N ILE A 436 19.61 9.49 -4.60
CA ILE A 436 20.14 8.29 -5.29
C ILE A 436 21.27 7.67 -4.45
N GLY A 437 21.31 6.34 -4.34
CA GLY A 437 22.22 5.62 -3.43
C GLY A 437 21.63 5.40 -2.03
N PRO A 438 22.38 4.85 -1.06
CA PRO A 438 21.87 4.51 0.27
C PRO A 438 21.78 5.69 1.25
N ASP A 439 20.66 5.75 1.99
CA ASP A 439 20.57 6.55 3.22
C ASP A 439 20.77 5.65 4.45
N ILE A 440 21.74 6.01 5.30
CA ILE A 440 22.15 5.26 6.49
C ILE A 440 21.44 5.79 7.74
N MET A 441 20.95 4.89 8.60
CA MET A 441 20.45 5.20 9.93
C MET A 441 21.61 5.23 10.93
N ASP A 442 21.82 6.35 11.62
CA ASP A 442 22.88 6.53 12.62
C ASP A 442 22.47 7.60 13.66
N PRO A 443 22.63 7.36 14.98
CA PRO A 443 22.85 6.08 15.65
C PRO A 443 21.57 5.26 15.81
N ASP A 444 20.41 5.93 15.91
CA ASP A 444 19.10 5.34 16.14
C ASP A 444 18.00 6.19 15.52
N ILE A 445 16.82 5.60 15.32
CA ILE A 445 15.66 6.23 14.68
C ILE A 445 15.16 7.52 15.36
N ARG A 446 15.24 7.64 16.69
CA ARG A 446 14.82 8.86 17.40
C ARG A 446 15.83 9.97 17.16
N THR A 447 17.12 9.68 17.35
CA THR A 447 18.19 10.66 17.14
C THR A 447 18.25 11.11 15.68
N TYR A 448 18.19 10.18 14.73
CA TYR A 448 18.19 10.45 13.30
C TYR A 448 17.04 11.37 12.88
N ALA A 449 15.82 11.05 13.30
CA ALA A 449 14.64 11.80 12.92
C ALA A 449 14.50 13.15 13.66
N GLN A 450 15.19 13.33 14.78
CA GLN A 450 15.33 14.63 15.46
C GLN A 450 16.41 15.50 14.82
N SER A 451 17.47 14.90 14.28
CA SER A 451 18.59 15.60 13.62
C SER A 451 18.33 15.90 12.13
N PHE A 452 17.43 15.17 11.47
CA PHE A 452 17.09 15.42 10.08
C PHE A 452 16.41 16.78 9.89
N VAL A 453 17.11 17.69 9.19
CA VAL A 453 16.59 18.97 8.72
C VAL A 453 16.28 18.83 7.21
N PRO A 454 15.03 19.03 6.78
CA PRO A 454 14.69 19.03 5.35
C PRO A 454 15.43 20.13 4.59
N ASP A 455 15.99 19.79 3.43
CA ASP A 455 16.56 20.76 2.48
C ASP A 455 15.44 21.63 1.87
N PRO A 456 15.40 22.95 2.11
CA PRO A 456 14.30 23.83 1.65
C PRO A 456 14.25 23.99 0.11
N GLU A 457 15.33 23.64 -0.57
CA GLU A 457 15.39 23.64 -2.04
C GLU A 457 14.68 22.43 -2.64
N VAL A 458 14.34 21.39 -1.87
CA VAL A 458 13.56 20.26 -2.38
C VAL A 458 12.13 20.70 -2.66
N GLY A 459 11.74 20.63 -3.94
CA GLY A 459 10.40 20.98 -4.42
C GLY A 459 9.62 19.80 -5.01
N ALA A 460 10.26 18.63 -5.15
CA ALA A 460 9.63 17.42 -5.65
C ALA A 460 10.22 16.18 -5.01
N VAL A 461 9.39 15.15 -4.81
CA VAL A 461 9.79 13.78 -4.48
C VAL A 461 9.38 12.87 -5.63
N VAL A 462 10.33 12.13 -6.19
CA VAL A 462 10.11 11.13 -7.26
C VAL A 462 10.34 9.74 -6.71
N VAL A 463 9.32 8.87 -6.79
CA VAL A 463 9.39 7.47 -6.38
C VAL A 463 9.53 6.56 -7.59
N SER A 464 10.48 5.63 -7.53
CA SER A 464 10.74 4.63 -8.55
C SER A 464 11.26 3.32 -7.94
N PHE A 465 11.83 2.44 -8.77
CA PHE A 465 12.54 1.26 -8.30
C PHE A 465 13.85 1.67 -7.62
N ASP A 466 13.95 1.38 -6.33
CA ASP A 466 15.08 1.77 -5.49
C ASP A 466 15.56 0.57 -4.67
N VAL A 467 16.65 -0.06 -5.12
CA VAL A 467 17.31 -1.16 -4.39
C VAL A 467 17.86 -0.70 -3.04
N HIS A 468 18.03 0.61 -2.82
CA HIS A 468 18.49 1.19 -1.56
C HIS A 468 17.33 1.74 -0.70
N PHE A 469 16.08 1.35 -0.98
CA PHE A 469 14.93 1.69 -0.14
C PHE A 469 15.16 1.25 1.32
N SER A 470 14.99 2.18 2.25
CA SER A 470 15.27 2.03 3.68
C SER A 470 14.34 2.91 4.53
N TYR A 471 14.24 2.66 5.84
CA TYR A 471 13.47 3.54 6.75
C TYR A 471 13.92 5.02 6.67
N PRO A 472 15.23 5.35 6.68
CA PRO A 472 15.70 6.72 6.45
C PRO A 472 15.12 7.38 5.18
N LYS A 473 15.13 6.69 4.03
CA LYS A 473 14.55 7.24 2.80
C LYS A 473 13.06 7.50 2.91
N LEU A 474 12.33 6.55 3.49
CA LEU A 474 10.89 6.67 3.72
C LEU A 474 10.56 7.85 4.64
N LEU A 475 11.35 8.06 5.71
CA LEU A 475 11.21 9.21 6.61
C LEU A 475 11.49 10.55 5.91
N LYS A 476 12.58 10.64 5.13
CA LYS A 476 12.87 11.85 4.35
C LYS A 476 11.77 12.16 3.33
N ALA A 477 11.36 11.17 2.55
CA ALA A 477 10.28 11.29 1.57
C ALA A 477 8.98 11.78 2.22
N ALA A 478 8.54 11.13 3.30
CA ALA A 478 7.33 11.50 4.01
C ALA A 478 7.42 12.89 4.66
N THR A 479 8.61 13.28 5.13
CA THR A 479 8.85 14.60 5.71
C THR A 479 8.85 15.70 4.64
N TYR A 480 9.52 15.53 3.50
CA TYR A 480 9.42 16.47 2.37
C TYR A 480 7.97 16.63 1.89
N LEU A 481 7.24 15.51 1.79
CA LEU A 481 5.84 15.50 1.36
C LEU A 481 4.84 16.05 2.39
N SER A 482 5.27 16.37 3.61
CA SER A 482 4.45 17.09 4.59
C SER A 482 4.17 18.54 4.17
N ASP A 483 5.04 19.14 3.36
CA ASP A 483 4.76 20.39 2.67
C ASP A 483 3.86 20.09 1.44
N PRO A 484 2.62 20.62 1.38
CA PRO A 484 1.71 20.38 0.27
C PRO A 484 2.20 21.00 -1.05
N SER A 485 3.13 21.95 -1.02
CA SER A 485 3.73 22.55 -2.23
C SER A 485 4.80 21.67 -2.89
N VAL A 486 5.38 20.71 -2.16
CA VAL A 486 6.32 19.73 -2.72
C VAL A 486 5.55 18.77 -3.63
N LEU A 487 5.95 18.68 -4.89
CA LEU A 487 5.34 17.77 -5.87
C LEU A 487 5.57 16.31 -5.45
N PHE A 488 4.53 15.47 -5.55
CA PHE A 488 4.65 14.04 -5.30
C PHE A 488 4.49 13.29 -6.62
N LEU A 489 5.57 12.68 -7.10
CA LEU A 489 5.65 12.05 -8.41
C LEU A 489 6.06 10.59 -8.27
N ALA A 490 5.58 9.74 -9.18
CA ALA A 490 6.00 8.35 -9.26
C ALA A 490 6.26 7.92 -10.72
N THR A 491 7.26 7.08 -10.95
CA THR A 491 7.55 6.59 -12.31
C THR A 491 6.48 5.62 -12.80
N SER A 492 6.10 4.64 -11.99
CA SER A 492 5.03 3.69 -12.32
C SER A 492 4.31 3.15 -11.09
N ALA A 493 3.17 2.50 -11.32
CA ALA A 493 2.38 1.80 -10.31
C ALA A 493 2.71 0.29 -10.24
N ASP A 494 3.78 -0.17 -10.89
CA ASP A 494 4.05 -1.60 -11.05
C ASP A 494 4.51 -2.25 -9.74
N ILE A 495 3.81 -3.32 -9.35
CA ILE A 495 3.89 -3.89 -8.01
C ILE A 495 5.05 -4.88 -7.86
N GLN A 496 5.34 -5.68 -8.89
CA GLN A 496 6.43 -6.66 -8.92
C GLN A 496 7.26 -6.53 -10.20
N ILE A 497 8.53 -6.97 -10.16
CA ILE A 497 9.39 -7.11 -11.34
C ILE A 497 9.65 -8.61 -11.60
N PRO A 498 9.40 -9.14 -12.81
CA PRO A 498 9.53 -10.57 -13.11
C PRO A 498 11.00 -10.98 -13.35
N ILE A 499 11.80 -11.02 -12.29
CA ILE A 499 13.25 -11.32 -12.31
C ILE A 499 13.56 -12.80 -12.04
N SER A 500 12.82 -13.46 -11.16
CA SER A 500 13.05 -14.87 -10.78
C SER A 500 11.81 -15.47 -10.08
N ASN A 501 11.99 -16.58 -9.36
CA ASN A 501 11.03 -17.14 -8.39
C ASN A 501 10.91 -16.33 -7.08
N VAL A 502 11.56 -15.17 -6.97
CA VAL A 502 11.49 -14.26 -5.82
C VAL A 502 10.50 -13.15 -6.12
N ALA A 503 9.69 -12.77 -5.12
CA ALA A 503 8.77 -11.63 -5.19
C ALA A 503 9.54 -10.29 -5.14
N VAL A 504 10.10 -9.86 -6.27
CA VAL A 504 10.89 -8.62 -6.34
C VAL A 504 9.99 -7.37 -6.33
N PRO A 505 10.13 -6.45 -5.35
CA PRO A 505 9.32 -5.23 -5.28
C PRO A 505 9.52 -4.29 -6.48
N GLY A 506 8.43 -3.87 -7.13
CA GLY A 506 8.44 -2.82 -8.15
C GLY A 506 8.24 -1.40 -7.61
N PRO A 507 8.32 -0.36 -8.46
CA PRO A 507 8.11 1.04 -8.10
C PRO A 507 6.80 1.30 -7.33
N GLY A 508 5.70 0.70 -7.78
CA GLY A 508 4.38 0.83 -7.17
C GLY A 508 4.30 0.23 -5.78
N THR A 509 5.09 -0.80 -5.49
CA THR A 509 5.19 -1.36 -4.13
C THR A 509 5.83 -0.37 -3.16
N LEU A 510 6.94 0.26 -3.54
CA LEU A 510 7.60 1.28 -2.72
C LEU A 510 6.71 2.52 -2.56
N LEU A 511 6.00 2.91 -3.62
CA LEU A 511 5.02 4.00 -3.61
C LEU A 511 3.92 3.78 -2.56
N LYS A 512 3.32 2.57 -2.45
CA LYS A 512 2.26 2.28 -1.48
C LYS A 512 2.68 2.50 -0.02
N CYS A 513 3.97 2.41 0.28
CA CYS A 513 4.55 2.72 1.59
C CYS A 513 4.52 4.23 1.89
N ILE A 514 4.80 5.06 0.89
CA ILE A 514 4.90 6.53 1.01
C ILE A 514 3.51 7.17 0.97
N GLU A 515 2.62 6.68 0.10
CA GLU A 515 1.20 7.10 0.06
C GLU A 515 0.51 6.84 1.41
N ALA A 516 0.73 5.67 2.01
CA ALA A 516 0.24 5.34 3.35
C ALA A 516 0.68 6.36 4.41
N CYS A 517 1.97 6.65 4.44
CA CYS A 517 2.58 7.50 5.46
C CYS A 517 2.10 8.96 5.36
N THR A 518 2.04 9.47 4.13
CA THR A 518 1.72 10.88 3.84
C THR A 518 0.22 11.16 3.79
N GLY A 519 -0.59 10.18 3.39
CA GLY A 519 -2.00 10.40 3.02
C GLY A 519 -2.15 11.16 1.70
N ARG A 520 -1.07 11.32 0.93
CA ARG A 520 -1.07 11.91 -0.42
C ARG A 520 -0.98 10.78 -1.44
N ASN A 521 -1.61 10.95 -2.59
CA ASN A 521 -1.38 10.11 -3.76
C ASN A 521 -0.32 10.77 -4.64
N ALA A 522 0.56 9.99 -5.27
CA ALA A 522 1.51 10.54 -6.22
C ALA A 522 0.85 10.76 -7.59
N THR A 523 1.26 11.81 -8.30
CA THR A 523 1.07 11.89 -9.75
C THR A 523 1.99 10.85 -10.37
N ILE A 524 1.44 9.70 -10.75
CA ILE A 524 2.16 8.72 -11.56
C ILE A 524 2.39 9.35 -12.95
N LEU A 525 3.61 9.24 -13.50
CA LEU A 525 3.97 9.85 -14.78
C LEU A 525 4.08 8.81 -15.91
N GLY A 526 4.34 7.55 -15.57
CA GLY A 526 4.15 6.42 -16.47
C GLY A 526 2.67 6.05 -16.66
N LYS A 527 2.45 4.88 -17.28
CA LYS A 527 1.12 4.28 -17.43
C LYS A 527 0.53 4.05 -16.03
N PRO A 528 -0.70 4.50 -15.68
CA PRO A 528 -1.83 4.82 -16.58
C PRO A 528 -2.15 6.30 -16.88
N GLU A 529 -1.31 7.26 -16.50
CA GLU A 529 -1.80 8.63 -16.26
C GLU A 529 -1.86 9.58 -17.48
N PRO A 530 -2.76 10.59 -17.46
CA PRO A 530 -2.93 11.55 -18.57
C PRO A 530 -1.71 12.41 -18.91
N PHE A 531 -0.67 12.46 -18.08
CA PHE A 531 0.54 13.18 -18.47
C PHE A 531 1.28 12.47 -19.61
N MET A 532 1.35 11.14 -19.58
CA MET A 532 1.86 10.35 -20.71
C MET A 532 1.05 10.64 -21.98
N ARG A 533 -0.29 10.79 -21.89
CA ARG A 533 -1.13 11.20 -23.03
C ARG A 533 -0.63 12.50 -23.64
N LYS A 534 -0.34 13.51 -22.81
CA LYS A 534 0.11 14.83 -23.29
C LYS A 534 1.46 14.72 -23.99
N VAL A 535 2.45 14.09 -23.38
CA VAL A 535 3.76 13.86 -23.99
C VAL A 535 3.63 13.09 -25.31
N ILE A 536 2.82 12.03 -25.35
CA ILE A 536 2.60 11.22 -26.55
C ILE A 536 1.87 11.98 -27.67
N VAL A 537 0.82 12.72 -27.35
CA VAL A 537 0.03 13.46 -28.35
C VAL A 537 0.80 14.67 -28.86
N ASP A 538 1.38 15.47 -27.96
CA ASP A 538 1.96 16.77 -28.30
C ASP A 538 3.41 16.63 -28.81
N ALA A 539 4.27 15.83 -28.14
CA ALA A 539 5.67 15.67 -28.57
C ALA A 539 5.87 14.60 -29.66
N PHE A 540 4.98 13.60 -29.78
CA PHE A 540 5.08 12.56 -30.81
C PHE A 540 3.98 12.62 -31.89
N ASN A 541 3.10 13.63 -31.87
CA ASN A 541 2.06 13.89 -32.89
C ASN A 541 1.20 12.65 -33.20
N VAL A 542 0.44 12.20 -32.18
CA VAL A 542 -0.37 10.95 -32.23
C VAL A 542 -1.86 11.27 -32.18
N THR A 543 -2.66 10.66 -33.06
CA THR A 543 -4.12 10.84 -33.13
C THR A 543 -4.84 9.75 -32.34
N PRO A 544 -5.41 10.02 -31.14
CA PRO A 544 -5.85 8.94 -30.24
C PRO A 544 -6.92 8.02 -30.83
N LYS A 545 -7.93 8.56 -31.52
CA LYS A 545 -9.00 7.76 -32.16
C LYS A 545 -8.52 6.77 -33.24
N ARG A 546 -7.31 6.96 -33.77
CA ARG A 546 -6.65 6.08 -34.75
C ARG A 546 -5.43 5.39 -34.14
N THR A 547 -5.41 5.25 -32.81
CA THR A 547 -4.31 4.67 -32.05
C THR A 547 -4.80 3.49 -31.21
N LEU A 548 -4.02 2.40 -31.22
CA LEU A 548 -4.25 1.21 -30.41
C LEU A 548 -3.17 1.11 -29.34
N PHE A 549 -3.58 1.06 -28.08
CA PHE A 549 -2.71 0.74 -26.94
C PHE A 549 -2.78 -0.76 -26.67
N ILE A 550 -1.64 -1.42 -26.68
CA ILE A 550 -1.49 -2.87 -26.46
C ILE A 550 -0.72 -3.08 -25.16
N GLY A 551 -1.27 -3.92 -24.29
CA GLY A 551 -0.77 -4.12 -22.93
C GLY A 551 -1.18 -5.46 -22.35
N ASP A 552 -0.50 -5.91 -21.30
CA ASP A 552 -0.84 -7.10 -20.52
C ASP A 552 -1.40 -6.74 -19.14
N ASN A 553 -1.31 -5.49 -18.69
CA ASN A 553 -1.79 -5.05 -17.38
C ASN A 553 -2.94 -4.04 -17.54
N ALA A 554 -4.16 -4.45 -17.18
CA ALA A 554 -5.33 -3.59 -17.35
C ALA A 554 -5.35 -2.36 -16.44
N ARG A 555 -4.65 -2.41 -15.29
CA ARG A 555 -4.53 -1.29 -14.36
C ARG A 555 -3.57 -0.21 -14.87
N THR A 556 -2.68 -0.55 -15.80
CA THR A 556 -1.74 0.38 -16.44
C THR A 556 -2.14 0.65 -17.89
N ASP A 557 -1.99 -0.32 -18.80
CA ASP A 557 -2.05 -0.10 -20.25
C ASP A 557 -3.45 0.18 -20.78
N ILE A 558 -4.43 -0.62 -20.36
CA ILE A 558 -5.82 -0.48 -20.79
C ILE A 558 -6.41 0.81 -20.23
N LEU A 559 -6.11 1.09 -18.97
CA LEU A 559 -6.45 2.35 -18.33
C LEU A 559 -5.78 3.54 -19.04
N THR A 560 -4.50 3.42 -19.44
CA THR A 560 -3.80 4.42 -20.28
C THR A 560 -4.56 4.67 -21.57
N GLY A 561 -4.80 3.62 -22.37
CA GLY A 561 -5.40 3.75 -23.68
C GLY A 561 -6.78 4.38 -23.62
N LYS A 562 -7.64 3.92 -22.68
CA LYS A 562 -8.95 4.54 -22.44
C LYS A 562 -8.84 6.02 -22.08
N ARG A 563 -8.03 6.38 -21.08
CA ARG A 563 -7.84 7.77 -20.63
C ARG A 563 -7.21 8.66 -21.70
N CYS A 564 -6.45 8.06 -22.62
CA CYS A 564 -5.92 8.74 -23.81
C CYS A 564 -6.98 9.01 -24.90
N GLY A 565 -8.12 8.31 -24.88
CA GLY A 565 -9.09 8.27 -25.97
C GLY A 565 -8.66 7.37 -27.14
N MET A 566 -7.83 6.36 -26.85
CA MET A 566 -7.33 5.34 -27.76
C MET A 566 -8.17 4.06 -27.66
N LYS A 567 -8.03 3.17 -28.64
CA LYS A 567 -8.51 1.79 -28.52
C LYS A 567 -7.56 0.95 -27.69
N THR A 568 -8.09 -0.03 -26.98
CA THR A 568 -7.32 -0.88 -26.06
C THR A 568 -7.36 -2.35 -26.44
N LEU A 569 -6.21 -3.01 -26.43
CA LEU A 569 -6.08 -4.45 -26.63
C LEU A 569 -5.28 -5.05 -25.46
N LEU A 570 -5.96 -5.84 -24.63
CA LEU A 570 -5.33 -6.63 -23.58
C LEU A 570 -4.83 -7.96 -24.15
N VAL A 571 -3.56 -8.28 -23.93
CA VAL A 571 -2.99 -9.60 -24.21
C VAL A 571 -2.79 -10.37 -22.89
N LEU A 572 -3.11 -11.66 -22.87
CA LEU A 572 -3.07 -12.47 -21.65
C LEU A 572 -1.71 -13.16 -21.39
N SER A 573 -0.66 -12.75 -22.12
CA SER A 573 0.71 -13.26 -22.01
C SER A 573 1.47 -12.76 -20.78
N GLY A 574 1.01 -11.69 -20.13
CA GLY A 574 1.66 -11.09 -18.96
C GLY A 574 0.79 -11.08 -17.69
N ILE A 575 0.64 -9.95 -17.02
CA ILE A 575 0.07 -9.79 -15.67
C ILE A 575 -1.41 -10.20 -15.62
N SER A 576 -2.27 -9.56 -16.41
CA SER A 576 -3.73 -9.78 -16.35
C SER A 576 -4.13 -11.14 -16.90
N LYS A 577 -5.08 -11.79 -16.24
CA LYS A 577 -5.62 -13.09 -16.63
C LYS A 577 -7.07 -12.98 -17.10
N ARG A 578 -7.54 -14.03 -17.76
CA ARG A 578 -8.89 -14.08 -18.35
C ARG A 578 -10.00 -13.92 -17.30
N ASP A 579 -9.79 -14.45 -16.09
CA ASP A 579 -10.78 -14.39 -15.01
C ASP A 579 -10.87 -13.00 -14.36
N ASP A 580 -9.80 -12.19 -14.40
CA ASP A 580 -9.87 -10.81 -13.90
C ASP A 580 -10.88 -9.98 -14.70
N ILE A 581 -10.99 -10.23 -16.01
CA ILE A 581 -11.93 -9.54 -16.91
C ILE A 581 -13.39 -9.79 -16.51
N LYS A 582 -13.72 -10.98 -15.99
CA LYS A 582 -15.05 -11.27 -15.42
C LYS A 582 -15.28 -10.44 -14.17
N VAL A 583 -14.31 -10.43 -13.24
CA VAL A 583 -14.39 -9.61 -12.02
C VAL A 583 -14.60 -8.13 -12.35
N TRP A 584 -13.94 -7.60 -13.38
CA TRP A 584 -14.08 -6.20 -13.79
C TRP A 584 -15.39 -5.87 -14.51
N THR A 585 -16.06 -6.85 -15.12
CA THR A 585 -17.36 -6.67 -15.78
C THR A 585 -18.52 -6.89 -14.82
N GLU A 586 -18.44 -7.92 -13.97
CA GLU A 586 -19.47 -8.30 -13.00
C GLU A 586 -19.50 -7.40 -11.74
N THR A 587 -18.49 -6.55 -11.54
CA THR A 587 -18.41 -5.64 -10.37
C THR A 587 -19.29 -4.40 -10.50
N ASP A 588 -19.79 -3.94 -9.35
CA ASP A 588 -20.55 -2.71 -9.21
C ASP A 588 -19.66 -1.47 -9.00
N ASN A 589 -18.37 -1.68 -8.70
CA ASN A 589 -17.42 -0.60 -8.46
C ASN A 589 -17.06 0.10 -9.80
N PRO A 590 -17.38 1.40 -9.98
CA PRO A 590 -17.09 2.13 -11.22
C PRO A 590 -15.61 2.16 -11.59
N GLU A 591 -14.71 2.31 -10.61
CA GLU A 591 -13.26 2.32 -10.82
C GLU A 591 -12.77 0.97 -11.32
N THR A 592 -13.37 -0.13 -10.84
CA THR A 592 -12.98 -1.48 -11.26
C THR A 592 -13.49 -1.81 -12.68
N ARG A 593 -14.61 -1.20 -13.11
CA ARG A 593 -15.07 -1.27 -14.51
C ARG A 593 -14.17 -0.50 -15.48
N GLU A 594 -13.35 0.46 -15.03
CA GLU A 594 -12.38 1.12 -15.91
C GLU A 594 -11.35 0.13 -16.48
N PHE A 595 -11.06 -0.98 -15.80
CA PHE A 595 -10.11 -2.01 -16.27
C PHE A 595 -10.60 -2.86 -17.45
N VAL A 596 -11.91 -2.88 -17.76
CA VAL A 596 -12.47 -3.71 -18.85
C VAL A 596 -11.97 -3.24 -20.24
N PRO A 597 -11.15 -3.99 -20.99
CA PRO A 597 -10.62 -3.52 -22.27
C PRO A 597 -11.68 -3.47 -23.38
N ASP A 598 -11.46 -2.67 -24.44
CA ASP A 598 -12.27 -2.75 -25.66
C ASP A 598 -12.19 -4.17 -26.26
N TYR A 599 -10.97 -4.70 -26.32
CA TYR A 599 -10.63 -5.95 -26.98
C TYR A 599 -9.63 -6.76 -26.14
N TYR A 600 -9.71 -8.09 -26.16
CA TYR A 600 -8.66 -8.95 -25.58
C TYR A 600 -8.42 -10.23 -26.38
N THR A 601 -7.17 -10.71 -26.35
CA THR A 601 -6.70 -11.95 -27.00
C THR A 601 -5.59 -12.59 -26.14
N ASP A 602 -5.08 -13.77 -26.49
CA ASP A 602 -4.12 -14.49 -25.66
C ASP A 602 -2.67 -13.99 -25.85
N SER A 603 -2.29 -13.58 -27.07
CA SER A 603 -0.99 -12.97 -27.38
C SER A 603 -1.08 -11.93 -28.50
N LEU A 604 -0.14 -10.98 -28.56
CA LEU A 604 -0.03 -10.07 -29.71
C LEU A 604 0.16 -10.83 -31.04
N ALA A 605 0.74 -12.04 -31.00
CA ALA A 605 0.86 -12.92 -32.15
C ALA A 605 -0.49 -13.32 -32.79
N ASP A 606 -1.61 -13.26 -32.03
CA ASP A 606 -2.95 -13.60 -32.53
C ASP A 606 -3.45 -12.64 -33.61
N LEU A 607 -2.87 -11.43 -33.73
CA LEU A 607 -3.19 -10.50 -34.80
C LEU A 607 -2.59 -10.92 -36.15
N LEU A 608 -1.52 -11.72 -36.16
CA LEU A 608 -0.73 -12.07 -37.34
C LEU A 608 -1.54 -12.63 -38.54
N PRO A 609 -2.60 -13.47 -38.35
CA PRO A 609 -3.45 -13.98 -39.44
C PRO A 609 -4.37 -12.95 -40.11
N TYR A 610 -4.51 -11.76 -39.51
CA TYR A 610 -5.37 -10.67 -40.00
C TYR A 610 -4.57 -9.54 -40.67
N LEU A 611 -3.24 -9.53 -40.51
CA LEU A 611 -2.35 -8.52 -41.09
C LEU A 611 -2.01 -8.83 -42.55
N LYS A 612 -2.42 -7.95 -43.46
CA LYS A 612 -2.03 -7.94 -44.88
C LYS A 612 -0.83 -7.00 -45.06
N CYS A 613 0.17 -7.40 -45.85
CA CYS A 613 1.23 -6.47 -46.28
C CYS A 613 0.65 -5.54 -47.35
N LYS A 614 1.13 -4.29 -47.41
CA LYS A 614 0.95 -3.48 -48.63
C LYS A 614 1.76 -4.14 -49.75
N SER A 615 1.18 -4.22 -50.95
CA SER A 615 1.95 -4.50 -52.16
C SER A 615 2.95 -3.36 -52.36
N SER A 616 4.19 -3.72 -52.69
CA SER A 616 5.18 -2.77 -53.17
C SER A 616 4.94 -2.53 -54.65
N ASP A 617 4.16 -1.49 -54.96
CA ASP A 617 4.12 -0.83 -56.27
C ASP A 617 5.10 0.35 -56.27
#